data_AF-A0A6B2DBI1-F1
#
_entry.id   AF-A0A6B2DBI1-F1
#
_cell.length_a   1.000
_cell.length_b   1.000
_cell.length_c   1.000
_cell.angle_alpha   90.00
_cell.angle_beta   90.00
_cell.angle_gamma   90.00
#
_symmetry.space_group_name_H-M   'P 1'
#
loop_
_entity.id
_entity.type
_entity.pdbx_description
1 polymer ?
#
loop_
_entity_poly.entity_id
_entity_poly.type
_entity_poly.pdbx_seq_one_letter_code
_entity_poly.pdbx_strand_id
1 'polypeptide(L)'
;MTDHETPRGAAERQRTCAACGGAFVPGEHTEVEVLLDGIVRYVAVHPGHSTYSPAREGAAAARLREFTQARQAEEERDRAA
;
A
#
# COMPACT_ATOMS: atom_id res chain seq x y z
N MET A 1 19.87 -33.89 -0.08
CA MET A 1 18.74 -33.53 0.79
C MET A 1 18.53 -32.04 0.61
N THR A 2 17.52 -31.65 -0.16
CA THR A 2 17.16 -30.24 -0.33
C THR A 2 16.30 -29.86 0.86
N ASP A 3 16.85 -29.11 1.80
CA ASP A 3 16.09 -28.45 2.86
C ASP A 3 14.95 -27.66 2.19
N HIS A 4 13.72 -28.15 2.30
CA HIS A 4 12.54 -27.34 2.02
C HIS A 4 12.46 -26.33 3.15
N GLU A 5 13.13 -25.18 2.97
CA GLU A 5 12.98 -24.05 3.88
C GLU A 5 11.49 -23.71 3.90
N THR A 6 10.81 -24.03 5.01
CA THR A 6 9.40 -23.71 5.19
C THR A 6 9.27 -22.21 4.99
N PRO A 7 8.46 -21.73 4.03
CA PRO A 7 8.37 -20.31 3.76
C PRO A 7 7.91 -19.60 5.03
N ARG A 8 8.79 -18.77 5.61
CA ARG A 8 8.50 -17.98 6.81
C ARG A 8 7.22 -17.17 6.65
N GLY A 9 6.50 -16.87 7.73
CA GLY A 9 5.28 -16.06 7.63
C GLY A 9 5.57 -14.63 7.16
N ALA A 10 4.56 -13.91 6.65
CA ALA A 10 4.71 -12.50 6.28
C ALA A 10 5.19 -11.65 7.48
N ALA A 11 4.62 -11.90 8.67
CA ALA A 11 5.02 -11.25 9.92
C ALA A 11 6.48 -11.50 10.28
N GLU A 12 6.97 -12.72 10.10
CA GLU A 12 8.34 -13.10 10.43
C GLU A 12 9.37 -12.43 9.50
N ARG A 13 9.03 -12.26 8.22
CA ARG A 13 9.85 -11.51 7.26
C ARG A 13 9.82 -10.01 7.52
N GLN A 14 8.64 -9.46 7.77
CA GLN A 14 8.41 -8.02 7.88
C GLN A 14 8.80 -7.43 9.24
N ARG A 15 8.69 -8.22 10.31
CA ARG A 15 9.01 -7.91 11.73
C ARG A 15 8.16 -6.80 12.38
N THR A 16 7.60 -5.88 11.60
CA THR A 16 6.78 -4.77 12.08
C THR A 16 5.48 -4.64 11.29
N CYS A 17 4.40 -4.24 11.92
CA CYS A 17 3.10 -4.00 11.30
C CYS A 17 3.16 -2.89 10.24
N ALA A 18 2.62 -3.16 9.04
CA ALA A 18 2.65 -2.19 7.94
C ALA A 18 1.77 -0.96 8.19
N ALA A 19 0.79 -1.07 9.08
CA ALA A 19 -0.14 0.00 9.39
C ALA A 19 0.35 0.93 10.51
N CYS A 20 0.83 0.37 11.64
CA CYS A 20 1.23 1.17 12.81
C CYS A 20 2.74 1.23 13.06
N GLY A 21 3.55 0.41 12.38
CA GLY A 21 5.00 0.31 12.59
C GLY A 21 5.42 -0.44 13.86
N GLY A 22 4.49 -0.88 14.69
CA GLY A 22 4.78 -1.68 15.90
C GLY A 22 5.35 -3.06 15.58
N ALA A 23 6.21 -3.59 16.44
CA ALA A 23 6.80 -4.91 16.26
C ALA A 23 5.75 -6.03 16.38
N PHE A 24 5.96 -7.14 15.65
CA PHE A 24 5.23 -8.38 15.87
C PHE A 24 5.88 -9.20 16.97
N VAL A 25 5.08 -9.82 17.84
CA VAL A 25 5.58 -10.78 18.82
C VAL A 25 5.63 -12.18 18.18
N PRO A 26 6.71 -12.97 18.39
CA PRO A 26 6.76 -14.34 17.90
C PRO A 26 5.55 -15.17 18.38
N GLY A 27 4.86 -15.82 17.44
CA GLY A 27 3.66 -16.63 17.73
C GLY A 27 2.36 -15.83 17.88
N GLU A 28 2.39 -14.50 17.77
CA GLU A 28 1.20 -13.68 17.72
C GLU A 28 0.43 -13.90 16.41
N HIS A 29 -0.90 -13.86 16.48
CA HIS A 29 -1.74 -13.88 15.30
C HIS A 29 -1.61 -12.56 14.53
N THR A 30 -1.36 -12.64 13.23
CA THR A 30 -1.27 -11.49 12.33
C THR A 30 -2.21 -11.65 11.16
N GLU A 31 -2.77 -10.54 10.69
CA GLU A 31 -3.55 -10.49 9.45
C GLU A 31 -2.64 -10.11 8.28
N VAL A 32 -3.11 -10.35 7.06
CA VAL A 32 -2.39 -9.99 5.83
C VAL A 32 -3.28 -9.10 4.97
N GLU A 33 -2.76 -7.95 4.59
CA GLU A 33 -3.41 -7.01 3.69
C GLU A 33 -2.67 -6.88 2.36
N VAL A 34 -3.41 -6.45 1.33
CA VAL A 34 -2.84 -6.06 0.05
C VAL A 34 -2.50 -4.57 0.09
N LEU A 35 -1.23 -4.26 -0.13
CA LEU A 35 -0.73 -2.90 -0.32
C LEU A 35 -0.44 -2.65 -1.80
N LEU A 36 -0.99 -1.56 -2.34
CA LEU A 36 -0.76 -1.10 -3.72
C LEU A 36 0.16 0.12 -3.71
N ASP A 37 1.40 -0.04 -4.15
CA ASP A 37 2.42 1.02 -4.18
C ASP A 37 3.12 1.16 -5.54
N GLY A 38 2.39 0.85 -6.62
CA GLY A 38 2.93 0.68 -7.97
C GLY A 38 3.24 -0.78 -8.30
N ILE A 39 3.29 -1.65 -7.29
CA ILE A 39 3.21 -3.11 -7.40
C ILE A 39 2.24 -3.64 -6.33
N VAL A 40 1.81 -4.90 -6.47
CA VAL A 40 0.97 -5.58 -5.48
C VAL A 40 1.87 -6.24 -4.44
N ARG A 41 1.73 -5.88 -3.17
CA ARG A 41 2.45 -6.50 -2.04
C ARG A 41 1.49 -7.06 -1.02
N TYR A 42 1.81 -8.21 -0.44
CA TYR A 42 1.10 -8.78 0.69
C TYR A 42 1.87 -8.47 1.97
N VAL A 43 1.29 -7.64 2.83
CA VAL A 43 1.94 -7.13 4.05
C VAL A 43 1.21 -7.61 5.30
N ALA A 44 1.97 -7.93 6.34
CA ALA A 44 1.40 -8.29 7.62
C ALA A 44 0.95 -7.04 8.40
N VAL A 45 -0.17 -7.16 9.10
CA VAL A 45 -0.71 -6.16 10.02
C VAL A 45 -1.17 -6.81 11.33
N HIS A 46 -1.24 -6.01 12.41
CA HIS A 46 -1.91 -6.45 13.63
C HIS A 46 -3.41 -6.62 13.37
N PRO A 47 -4.09 -7.52 14.10
CA PRO A 47 -5.54 -7.68 13.98
C PRO A 47 -6.27 -6.34 14.12
N GLY A 48 -7.12 -6.02 13.15
CA GLY A 48 -7.91 -4.78 13.13
C GLY A 48 -7.14 -3.52 12.75
N HIS A 49 -5.85 -3.62 12.40
CA HIS A 49 -5.14 -2.53 11.74
C HIS A 49 -5.30 -2.61 10.23
N SER A 50 -5.28 -1.46 9.58
CA SER A 50 -5.31 -1.39 8.12
C SER A 50 -4.31 -0.38 7.57
N THR A 51 -3.69 -0.73 6.45
CA THR A 51 -2.87 0.14 5.63
C THR A 51 -3.71 1.13 4.81
N TYR A 52 -5.02 0.89 4.70
CA TYR A 52 -5.95 1.80 4.05
C TYR A 52 -6.13 3.07 4.88
N SER A 53 -5.91 4.23 4.24
CA SER A 53 -6.11 5.54 4.87
C SER A 53 -7.07 6.39 4.02
N PRO A 54 -8.33 6.59 4.47
CA PRO A 54 -9.30 7.40 3.73
C PRO A 54 -8.80 8.82 3.40
N ALA A 55 -8.04 9.42 4.33
CA ALA A 55 -7.46 10.74 4.14
C ALA A 55 -6.40 10.75 3.02
N ARG A 56 -5.55 9.72 2.96
CA ARG A 56 -4.55 9.57 1.90
C ARG A 56 -5.21 9.39 0.54
N GLU A 57 -6.24 8.55 0.45
CA GLU A 57 -6.99 8.33 -0.79
C GLU A 57 -7.69 9.59 -1.27
N GLY A 58 -8.32 10.33 -0.34
CA GLY A 58 -8.92 11.63 -0.66
C GLY A 58 -7.91 12.62 -1.22
N ALA A 59 -6.71 12.70 -0.62
CA ALA A 59 -5.64 13.57 -1.10
C ALA A 59 -5.09 13.13 -2.46
N ALA A 60 -4.92 11.83 -2.71
CA ALA A 60 -4.50 11.30 -3.99
C ALA A 60 -5.52 11.60 -5.10
N ALA A 61 -6.81 11.40 -4.81
CA ALA A 61 -7.90 11.71 -5.74
C ALA A 61 -7.97 13.21 -6.06
N ALA A 62 -7.72 14.09 -5.10
CA ALA A 62 -7.66 15.53 -5.33
C ALA A 62 -6.55 15.91 -6.32
N ARG A 63 -5.31 15.45 -6.08
CA ARG A 63 -4.17 15.71 -6.96
C ARG A 63 -4.39 15.16 -8.37
N LEU A 64 -5.02 13.98 -8.49
CA LEU A 64 -5.32 13.39 -9.78
C LEU A 64 -6.30 14.25 -10.60
N ARG A 65 -7.32 14.83 -9.94
CA ARG A 65 -8.26 15.76 -10.60
C ARG A 65 -7.54 17.02 -11.08
N GLU A 66 -6.70 17.62 -10.24
CA GLU A 66 -5.91 18.81 -10.62
C GLU A 66 -5.01 18.53 -11.83
N PHE A 67 -4.30 17.40 -11.83
CA PHE A 67 -3.45 16.99 -12.95
C PHE A 67 -4.26 16.79 -14.24
N THR A 68 -5.40 16.10 -14.15
CA THR A 68 -6.28 15.86 -15.31
C THR A 68 -6.81 17.16 -15.90
N GLN A 69 -7.23 18.10 -15.05
CA GLN A 69 -7.69 19.42 -15.49
C GLN A 69 -6.59 20.22 -16.18
N ALA A 70 -5.37 20.22 -15.63
CA ALA A 70 -4.23 20.89 -16.23
C ALA A 70 -3.91 20.34 -17.64
N ARG A 71 -3.95 19.00 -17.79
CA ARG A 71 -3.75 18.31 -19.07
C ARG A 71 -4.83 18.68 -20.10
N GLN A 72 -6.09 18.72 -19.68
CA GLN A 72 -7.20 19.13 -20.56
C GLN A 72 -7.04 20.58 -21.04
N ALA A 73 -6.69 21.50 -20.14
CA ALA A 73 -6.49 22.91 -20.49
C ALA A 73 -5.31 23.10 -21.46
N GLU A 74 -4.24 22.31 -21.33
CA GLU A 74 -3.13 22.29 -22.27
C GLU A 74 -3.57 21.81 -23.66
N GLU A 75 -4.31 20.70 -23.73
CA GLU A 75 -4.84 20.14 -24.97
C GLU A 75 -5.84 21.08 -25.67
N GLU A 76 -6.65 21.82 -24.91
CA GLU A 76 -7.54 22.84 -25.45
C GLU A 76 -6.78 24.03 -26.03
N ARG A 77 -5.71 24.48 -25.37
CA ARG A 77 -4.85 25.55 -25.87
C ARG A 77 -4.13 25.15 -27.15
N ASP A 78 -3.59 23.94 -27.21
CA ASP A 78 -2.90 23.42 -28.40
C ASP A 78 -3.86 23.25 -29.58
N ARG A 79 -5.12 22.88 -29.32
CA ARG A 79 -6.17 22.80 -30.36
C ARG A 79 -6.58 24.17 -30.89
N ALA A 80 -6.48 25.20 -30.06
CA ALA A 80 -6.85 26.57 -30.40
C ALA A 80 -5.74 27.36 -31.11
N ALA A 81 -4.52 26.81 -31.16
CA ALA A 81 -3.35 27.36 -31.85
C ALA A 81 -3.25 26.86 -33.29
#